data_AF-A0A6V7M8C4-F1
#
_entry.id   AF-A0A6V7M8C4-F1
#
_cell.length_a   1.000
_cell.length_b   1.000
_cell.length_c   1.000
_cell.angle_alpha   90.00
_cell.angle_beta   90.00
_cell.angle_gamma   90.00
#
_symmetry.space_group_name_H-M   'P 1'
#
loop_
_entity.id
_entity.type
_entity.pdbx_description
1 polymer ?
#
loop_
_entity_poly.entity_id
_entity_poly.type
_entity_poly.pdbx_seq_one_letter_code
_entity_poly.pdbx_strand_id
1 'polypeptide(L)'
;AAGQPDGRLGPINPSNPAIWPFLRTLFNEVMDLFEDKYIHLGGDEVPFDCWQSNQDILNYMKLNGMGRDFTRLESSYIAELLKIPAAHNKSSVVWQEVFDNGVDITSDTVVHVWTGFWARELAAATQQGHPVLLSACWYLDSIAGGGDWTKFYNCDPLAFNGADANRHLMLGGETCMWGEFVN
;
A
#
# COMPACT_ATOMS: atom_id res chain seq x y z
N ALA A 1 -4.09 3.79 23.82
CA ALA A 1 -3.94 2.76 24.86
C ALA A 1 -2.48 2.29 24.88
N ALA A 2 -1.97 1.73 25.96
CA ALA A 2 -0.65 1.09 25.97
C ALA A 2 -0.84 -0.38 25.57
N GLY A 3 -0.26 -0.82 24.46
CA GLY A 3 -0.27 -2.24 24.09
C GLY A 3 0.53 -3.06 25.11
N GLN A 4 0.14 -4.31 25.37
CA GLN A 4 0.93 -5.23 26.20
C GLN A 4 1.55 -6.31 25.30
N PRO A 5 2.84 -6.67 25.49
CA PRO A 5 3.44 -7.78 24.76
C PRO A 5 2.70 -9.09 25.07
N ASP A 6 2.32 -9.82 24.03
CA ASP A 6 1.57 -11.09 24.11
C ASP A 6 2.44 -12.32 23.72
N GLY A 7 3.72 -12.10 23.42
CA GLY A 7 4.66 -13.13 22.97
C GLY A 7 4.56 -13.46 21.48
N ARG A 8 3.75 -12.73 20.71
CA ARG A 8 3.64 -12.89 19.25
C ARG A 8 4.45 -11.81 18.52
N LEU A 9 4.79 -12.11 17.27
CA LEU A 9 5.41 -11.14 16.37
C LEU A 9 4.33 -10.35 15.63
N GLY A 10 4.65 -9.11 15.26
CA GLY A 10 3.81 -8.24 14.44
C GLY A 10 4.54 -7.78 13.17
N PRO A 11 4.23 -6.57 12.68
CA PRO A 11 4.86 -6.03 11.47
C PRO A 11 6.38 -5.88 11.60
N ILE A 12 7.05 -5.73 10.46
CA ILE A 12 8.48 -5.36 10.40
C ILE A 12 8.74 -4.19 11.35
N ASN A 13 9.83 -4.26 12.12
CA ASN A 13 10.19 -3.23 13.08
C ASN A 13 10.94 -2.07 12.39
N PRO A 14 10.33 -0.89 12.19
CA PRO A 14 10.97 0.20 11.46
C PRO A 14 12.07 0.92 12.25
N SER A 15 12.14 0.73 13.57
CA SER A 15 13.16 1.34 14.41
C SER A 15 14.50 0.62 14.38
N ASN A 16 14.54 -0.62 13.85
CA ASN A 16 15.75 -1.41 13.78
C ASN A 16 16.55 -1.07 12.50
N PRO A 17 17.75 -0.46 12.60
CA PRO A 17 18.52 -0.08 11.41
C PRO A 17 18.98 -1.28 10.56
N ALA A 18 19.02 -2.49 11.14
CA ALA A 18 19.43 -3.70 10.43
C ALA A 18 18.43 -4.15 9.35
N ILE A 19 17.18 -3.64 9.35
CA ILE A 19 16.21 -3.97 8.31
C ILE A 19 16.63 -3.38 6.96
N TRP A 20 17.33 -2.24 6.93
CA TRP A 20 17.61 -1.55 5.68
C TRP A 20 18.62 -2.30 4.78
N PRO A 21 19.76 -2.80 5.30
CA PRO A 21 20.62 -3.69 4.52
C PRO A 21 19.90 -4.94 4.02
N PHE A 22 19.02 -5.53 4.85
CA PHE A 22 18.21 -6.68 4.46
C PHE A 22 17.26 -6.34 3.30
N LEU A 23 16.43 -5.30 3.44
CA LEU A 23 15.47 -4.88 2.43
C LEU A 23 16.16 -4.50 1.12
N ARG A 24 17.28 -3.76 1.18
CA ARG A 24 18.06 -3.44 -0.03
C ARG A 24 18.56 -4.70 -0.72
N THR A 25 19.11 -5.65 0.02
CA THR A 25 19.61 -6.91 -0.57
C THR A 25 18.47 -7.69 -1.22
N LEU A 26 17.35 -7.85 -0.51
CA LEU A 26 16.18 -8.57 -1.00
C LEU A 26 15.59 -7.91 -2.25
N PHE A 27 15.29 -6.61 -2.18
CA PHE A 27 14.64 -5.93 -3.30
C PHE A 27 15.59 -5.78 -4.50
N ASN A 28 16.90 -5.66 -4.30
CA ASN A 28 17.84 -5.67 -5.42
C ASN A 28 17.77 -7.01 -6.18
N GLU A 29 17.79 -8.14 -5.47
CA GLU A 29 17.65 -9.46 -6.11
C GLU A 29 16.33 -9.60 -6.86
N VAL A 30 15.22 -9.16 -6.25
CA VAL A 30 13.90 -9.15 -6.91
C VAL A 30 13.93 -8.27 -8.17
N MET A 31 14.47 -7.06 -8.08
CA MET A 31 14.52 -6.12 -9.20
C MET A 31 15.47 -6.53 -10.32
N ASP A 32 16.51 -7.32 -10.01
CA ASP A 32 17.41 -7.92 -10.99
C ASP A 32 16.76 -9.12 -11.69
N LEU A 33 15.87 -9.84 -11.01
CA LEU A 33 15.15 -10.99 -11.57
C LEU A 33 13.95 -10.58 -12.43
N PHE A 34 13.18 -9.58 -11.98
CA PHE A 34 11.97 -9.11 -12.67
C PHE A 34 12.26 -7.84 -13.48
N GLU A 35 12.22 -7.98 -14.81
CA GLU A 35 12.53 -6.89 -15.74
C GLU A 35 11.46 -5.78 -15.79
N ASP A 36 10.27 -6.01 -15.22
CA ASP A 36 9.17 -5.05 -15.27
C ASP A 36 9.53 -3.71 -14.62
N LYS A 37 8.96 -2.62 -15.13
CA LYS A 37 9.20 -1.27 -14.62
C LYS A 37 8.66 -1.08 -13.20
N TYR A 38 7.62 -1.82 -12.84
CA TYR A 38 6.89 -1.66 -11.60
C TYR A 38 7.23 -2.74 -10.57
N ILE A 39 7.17 -2.37 -9.30
CA ILE A 39 7.19 -3.30 -8.17
C ILE A 39 6.08 -2.94 -7.19
N HIS A 40 5.28 -3.94 -6.80
CA HIS A 40 4.24 -3.74 -5.80
C HIS A 40 4.83 -3.90 -4.40
N LEU A 41 4.78 -2.83 -3.59
CA LEU A 41 5.37 -2.82 -2.23
C LEU A 41 4.35 -3.13 -1.12
N GLY A 42 3.07 -3.25 -1.48
CA GLY A 42 2.00 -3.50 -0.53
C GLY A 42 1.68 -2.23 0.27
N GLY A 43 1.70 -2.35 1.59
CA GLY A 43 1.39 -1.25 2.51
C GLY A 43 -0.07 -1.23 2.97
N ASP A 44 -0.77 -2.36 2.86
CA ASP A 44 -2.14 -2.59 3.31
C ASP A 44 -2.21 -3.08 4.77
N GLU A 45 -3.35 -2.81 5.41
CA GLU A 45 -3.78 -3.41 6.68
C GLU A 45 -2.74 -3.43 7.83
N VAL A 46 -1.82 -2.47 7.92
CA VAL A 46 -0.73 -2.48 8.91
C VAL A 46 -1.27 -2.36 10.35
N PRO A 47 -1.16 -3.41 11.19
CA PRO A 47 -1.68 -3.36 12.55
C PRO A 47 -0.69 -2.65 13.50
N PHE A 48 -1.14 -1.56 14.13
CA PHE A 48 -0.28 -0.76 15.02
C PHE A 48 -0.14 -1.31 16.44
N ASP A 49 -0.97 -2.27 16.86
CA ASP A 49 -1.02 -2.73 18.27
C ASP A 49 0.31 -3.34 18.74
N CYS A 50 1.01 -4.06 17.87
CA CYS A 50 2.32 -4.62 18.18
C CYS A 50 3.39 -3.53 18.36
N TRP A 51 3.36 -2.48 17.53
CA TRP A 51 4.26 -1.34 17.69
C TRP A 51 3.93 -0.54 18.96
N GLN A 52 2.64 -0.41 19.30
CA GLN A 52 2.17 0.25 20.51
C GLN A 52 2.62 -0.44 21.80
N SER A 53 2.87 -1.76 21.76
CA SER A 53 3.33 -2.54 22.91
C SER A 53 4.84 -2.60 23.06
N ASN A 54 5.60 -2.20 22.04
CA ASN A 54 7.06 -2.33 22.02
C ASN A 54 7.76 -1.05 22.52
N GLN A 55 8.46 -1.15 23.65
CA GLN A 55 9.11 0.01 24.29
C GLN A 55 10.23 0.64 23.44
N ASP A 56 10.96 -0.14 22.64
CA ASP A 56 12.01 0.38 21.77
C ASP A 56 11.43 1.23 20.64
N ILE A 57 10.30 0.79 20.07
CA ILE A 57 9.56 1.56 19.06
C ILE A 57 9.01 2.85 19.67
N LEU A 58 8.43 2.80 20.86
CA LEU A 58 7.95 4.00 21.56
C LEU A 58 9.08 5.00 21.82
N ASN A 59 10.26 4.53 22.18
CA ASN A 59 11.45 5.37 22.39
C ASN A 59 11.92 5.98 21.06
N TYR A 60 11.97 5.18 19.99
CA TYR A 60 12.31 5.65 18.64
C TYR A 60 11.35 6.75 18.16
N MET A 61 10.05 6.53 18.28
CA MET A 61 9.03 7.52 17.90
C MET A 61 9.16 8.82 18.70
N LYS A 62 9.46 8.72 19.99
CA LYS A 62 9.70 9.90 20.84
C LYS A 62 10.94 10.68 20.38
N LEU A 63 12.04 10.00 20.09
CA LEU A 63 13.29 10.62 19.63
C LEU A 63 13.12 11.29 18.26
N ASN A 64 12.30 10.72 17.38
CA ASN A 64 12.02 11.26 16.04
C ASN A 64 10.83 12.24 16.00
N GLY A 65 10.30 12.67 17.16
CA GLY A 65 9.21 13.66 17.21
C GLY A 65 7.89 13.18 16.59
N MET A 66 7.66 11.87 16.55
CA MET A 66 6.43 11.24 16.04
C MET A 66 5.33 11.13 17.12
N GLY A 67 5.70 11.23 18.40
CA GLY A 67 4.76 11.12 19.50
C GLY A 67 4.15 9.72 19.59
N ARG A 68 2.81 9.63 19.59
CA ARG A 68 2.03 8.37 19.61
C ARG A 68 1.26 8.15 18.31
N ASP A 69 1.65 8.85 17.25
CA ASP A 69 1.04 8.73 15.94
C ASP A 69 1.79 7.68 15.11
N PHE A 70 1.23 6.47 15.07
CA PHE A 70 1.85 5.31 14.39
C PHE A 70 1.73 5.39 12.88
N THR A 71 0.79 6.19 12.35
CA THR A 71 0.74 6.46 10.91
C THR A 71 2.02 7.14 10.46
N ARG A 72 2.56 8.09 11.24
CA ARG A 72 3.86 8.72 10.92
C ARG A 72 5.05 7.76 10.95
N LEU A 73 4.99 6.71 11.78
CA LEU A 73 6.02 5.67 11.81
C LEU A 73 5.95 4.82 10.53
N GLU A 74 4.75 4.40 10.15
CA GLU A 74 4.48 3.72 8.88
C GLU A 74 4.88 4.59 7.69
N SER A 75 4.48 5.86 7.64
CA SER A 75 4.86 6.79 6.57
C SER A 75 6.37 6.93 6.45
N SER A 76 7.08 7.05 7.57
CA SER A 76 8.54 7.12 7.57
C SER A 76 9.18 5.83 7.04
N TYR A 77 8.61 4.67 7.36
CA TYR A 77 9.08 3.38 6.87
C TYR A 77 8.87 3.26 5.35
N ILE A 78 7.66 3.51 4.88
CA ILE A 78 7.30 3.34 3.46
C ILE A 78 8.02 4.38 2.60
N ALA A 79 8.14 5.63 3.05
CA ALA A 79 8.90 6.66 2.32
C ALA A 79 10.39 6.30 2.16
N GLU A 80 11.01 5.63 3.13
CA GLU A 80 12.39 5.15 3.00
C GLU A 80 12.46 3.88 2.12
N LEU A 81 11.44 2.99 2.19
CA LEU A 81 11.34 1.82 1.34
C LEU A 81 11.22 2.18 -0.15
N LEU A 82 10.41 3.19 -0.48
CA LEU A 82 10.19 3.68 -1.85
C LEU A 82 11.47 4.17 -2.53
N LYS A 83 12.50 4.56 -1.76
CA LYS A 83 13.80 4.97 -2.30
C LYS A 83 14.56 3.80 -2.92
N ILE A 84 14.28 2.56 -2.51
CA ILE A 84 15.00 1.38 -3.02
C ILE A 84 14.65 1.15 -4.50
N PRO A 85 13.37 1.01 -4.92
CA PRO A 85 13.05 0.91 -6.35
C PRO A 85 13.42 2.15 -7.16
N ALA A 86 13.25 3.34 -6.58
CA ALA A 86 13.59 4.59 -7.26
C ALA A 86 15.08 4.67 -7.63
N ALA A 87 15.98 4.16 -6.77
CA ALA A 87 17.42 4.08 -7.07
C ALA A 87 17.76 3.14 -8.24
N HIS A 88 16.84 2.24 -8.59
CA HIS A 88 16.95 1.31 -9.72
C HIS A 88 16.15 1.76 -10.95
N ASN A 89 15.67 3.01 -10.98
CA ASN A 89 14.79 3.55 -12.02
C ASN A 89 13.48 2.75 -12.22
N LYS A 90 13.00 2.10 -11.16
CA LYS A 90 11.71 1.42 -11.13
C LYS A 90 10.68 2.26 -10.39
N SER A 91 9.44 2.20 -10.85
CA SER A 91 8.30 2.86 -10.21
C SER A 91 7.63 1.89 -9.23
N SER A 92 7.00 2.42 -8.18
CA SER A 92 6.33 1.58 -7.18
C SER A 92 4.82 1.58 -7.38
N VAL A 93 4.19 0.44 -7.07
CA VAL A 93 2.74 0.32 -6.85
C VAL A 93 2.53 0.09 -5.36
N VAL A 94 1.57 0.80 -4.76
CA VAL A 94 1.23 0.68 -3.34
C VAL A 94 -0.27 0.54 -3.18
N TRP A 95 -0.70 -0.13 -2.11
CA TRP A 95 -2.11 -0.10 -1.73
C TRP A 95 -2.53 1.29 -1.25
N GLN A 96 -3.84 1.56 -1.32
CA GLN A 96 -4.40 2.88 -1.03
C GLN A 96 -4.04 3.43 0.35
N GLU A 97 -3.82 2.59 1.37
CA GLU A 97 -3.53 3.05 2.72
C GLU A 97 -2.23 3.88 2.80
N VAL A 98 -1.25 3.61 1.93
CA VAL A 98 -0.05 4.43 1.82
C VAL A 98 -0.39 5.86 1.41
N PHE A 99 -1.35 6.03 0.51
CA PHE A 99 -1.85 7.34 0.12
C PHE A 99 -2.74 7.94 1.23
N ASP A 100 -3.66 7.16 1.80
CA ASP A 100 -4.61 7.58 2.84
C ASP A 100 -3.88 8.08 4.10
N ASN A 101 -2.76 7.44 4.46
CA ASN A 101 -1.91 7.79 5.60
C ASN A 101 -0.96 8.95 5.32
N GLY A 102 -1.06 9.60 4.14
CA GLY A 102 -0.29 10.80 3.81
C GLY A 102 1.22 10.56 3.69
N VAL A 103 1.62 9.36 3.24
CA VAL A 103 3.03 9.07 2.97
C VAL A 103 3.53 9.96 1.82
N ASP A 104 4.75 10.49 1.96
CA ASP A 104 5.41 11.20 0.88
C ASP A 104 5.83 10.20 -0.21
N ILE A 105 4.98 10.08 -1.23
CA ILE A 105 5.17 9.18 -2.37
C ILE A 105 5.60 9.96 -3.61
N THR A 106 6.40 9.34 -4.48
CA THR A 106 6.83 10.00 -5.72
C THR A 106 5.65 10.16 -6.67
N SER A 107 5.70 11.17 -7.55
CA SER A 107 4.61 11.44 -8.50
C SER A 107 4.35 10.28 -9.47
N ASP A 108 5.32 9.40 -9.69
CA ASP A 108 5.17 8.20 -10.53
C ASP A 108 4.71 6.96 -9.75
N THR A 109 4.51 7.06 -8.43
CA THR A 109 3.95 5.98 -7.61
C THR A 109 2.49 5.77 -7.97
N VAL A 110 2.14 4.51 -8.26
CA VAL A 110 0.78 4.09 -8.61
C VAL A 110 0.01 3.75 -7.33
N VAL A 111 -1.15 4.36 -7.14
CA VAL A 111 -2.05 4.05 -6.01
C VAL A 111 -3.07 3.00 -6.46
N HIS A 112 -3.03 1.83 -5.83
CA HIS A 112 -3.94 0.73 -6.11
C HIS A 112 -5.12 0.75 -5.11
N VAL A 113 -6.30 1.11 -5.62
CA VAL A 113 -7.54 1.25 -4.82
C VAL A 113 -8.28 -0.08 -4.78
N TRP A 114 -8.41 -0.64 -3.58
CA TRP A 114 -8.88 -2.02 -3.38
C TRP A 114 -10.10 -2.14 -2.46
N THR A 115 -10.50 -1.07 -1.75
CA THR A 115 -11.62 -1.16 -0.80
C THR A 115 -12.42 0.14 -0.68
N GLY A 116 -13.46 0.10 0.16
CA GLY A 116 -14.21 1.27 0.60
C GLY A 116 -14.89 2.07 -0.51
N PHE A 117 -14.92 3.38 -0.34
CA PHE A 117 -15.51 4.33 -1.29
C PHE A 117 -14.54 4.60 -2.46
N TRP A 118 -14.22 3.56 -3.23
CA TRP A 118 -13.17 3.57 -4.25
C TRP A 118 -13.24 4.77 -5.23
N ALA A 119 -14.44 5.21 -5.61
CA ALA A 119 -14.60 6.36 -6.52
C ALA A 119 -14.07 7.68 -5.91
N ARG A 120 -14.21 7.85 -4.59
CA ARG A 120 -13.64 9.00 -3.88
C ARG A 120 -12.12 8.91 -3.86
N GLU A 121 -11.58 7.71 -3.66
CA GLU A 121 -10.13 7.48 -3.58
C GLU A 121 -9.46 7.70 -4.94
N LEU A 122 -10.03 7.15 -6.02
CA LEU A 122 -9.58 7.42 -7.39
C LEU A 122 -9.59 8.92 -7.69
N ALA A 123 -10.66 9.63 -7.32
CA ALA A 123 -10.73 11.08 -7.51
C ALA A 123 -9.63 11.81 -6.72
N ALA A 124 -9.39 11.43 -5.47
CA ALA A 124 -8.39 12.06 -4.61
C ALA A 124 -6.95 11.82 -5.12
N ALA A 125 -6.58 10.57 -5.41
CA ALA A 125 -5.25 10.21 -5.89
C ALA A 125 -4.96 10.83 -7.26
N THR A 126 -5.92 10.76 -8.20
CA THR A 126 -5.74 11.36 -9.53
C THR A 126 -5.70 12.89 -9.49
N GLN A 127 -6.45 13.54 -8.61
CA GLN A 127 -6.37 15.00 -8.42
C GLN A 127 -5.01 15.44 -7.87
N GLN A 128 -4.32 14.58 -7.13
CA GLN A 128 -2.95 14.81 -6.67
C GLN A 128 -1.88 14.40 -7.72
N GLY A 129 -2.31 13.92 -8.89
CA GLY A 129 -1.43 13.61 -10.01
C GLY A 129 -0.85 12.20 -10.01
N HIS A 130 -1.30 11.33 -9.11
CA HIS A 130 -0.83 9.94 -9.08
C HIS A 130 -1.57 9.06 -10.10
N PRO A 131 -0.85 8.17 -10.81
CA PRO A 131 -1.49 7.09 -11.54
C PRO A 131 -2.24 6.16 -10.59
N VAL A 132 -3.32 5.55 -11.08
CA VAL A 132 -4.20 4.70 -10.26
C VAL A 132 -4.55 3.37 -10.95
N LEU A 133 -4.77 2.36 -10.12
CA LEU A 133 -5.35 1.07 -10.47
C LEU A 133 -6.57 0.81 -9.59
N LEU A 134 -7.56 0.08 -10.12
CA LEU A 134 -8.75 -0.32 -9.36
C LEU A 134 -8.87 -1.85 -9.26
N SER A 135 -9.08 -2.35 -8.05
CA SER A 135 -9.47 -3.75 -7.81
C SER A 135 -10.67 -3.90 -6.87
N ALA A 136 -11.12 -2.81 -6.22
CA ALA A 136 -12.20 -2.83 -5.22
C ALA A 136 -13.53 -3.47 -5.68
N CYS A 137 -13.80 -3.43 -6.99
CA CYS A 137 -14.97 -4.07 -7.56
C CYS A 137 -14.79 -5.57 -7.84
N TRP A 138 -13.55 -6.07 -7.91
CA TRP A 138 -13.16 -7.28 -8.62
C TRP A 138 -12.43 -8.31 -7.75
N TYR A 139 -12.88 -8.47 -6.50
CA TYR A 139 -12.44 -9.55 -5.61
C TYR A 139 -13.18 -10.84 -5.98
N LEU A 140 -12.49 -11.73 -6.70
CA LEU A 140 -13.05 -13.00 -7.17
C LEU A 140 -13.13 -14.05 -6.06
N ASP A 141 -12.36 -13.89 -4.98
CA ASP A 141 -12.32 -14.76 -3.80
C ASP A 141 -13.55 -14.56 -2.90
N SER A 142 -14.18 -13.40 -3.04
CA SER A 142 -15.41 -13.04 -2.34
C SER A 142 -16.64 -13.59 -3.07
N ILE A 143 -16.83 -14.92 -2.97
CA ILE A 143 -17.92 -15.65 -3.63
C ILE A 143 -19.27 -15.30 -3.01
N ALA A 144 -20.23 -14.77 -3.78
CA ALA A 144 -21.58 -14.44 -3.31
C ALA A 144 -22.63 -15.46 -3.80
N GLY A 145 -22.29 -16.75 -3.74
CA GLY A 145 -23.20 -17.85 -4.09
C GLY A 145 -23.27 -18.21 -5.57
N GLY A 146 -22.49 -17.54 -6.43
CA GLY A 146 -22.36 -17.84 -7.86
C GLY A 146 -23.23 -16.93 -8.75
N GLY A 147 -22.78 -16.70 -10.00
CA GLY A 147 -23.47 -15.79 -10.94
C GLY A 147 -23.07 -14.32 -10.81
N ASP A 148 -22.07 -14.02 -10.00
CA ASP A 148 -21.64 -12.65 -9.65
C ASP A 148 -20.92 -11.89 -10.78
N TRP A 149 -20.70 -12.53 -11.94
CA TRP A 149 -20.00 -11.91 -13.06
C TRP A 149 -20.63 -10.59 -13.52
N THR A 150 -21.95 -10.44 -13.36
CA THR A 150 -22.65 -9.20 -13.70
C THR A 150 -22.25 -8.05 -12.80
N LYS A 151 -21.99 -8.29 -11.50
CA LYS A 151 -21.43 -7.28 -10.57
C LYS A 151 -20.08 -6.79 -11.08
N PHE A 152 -19.20 -7.71 -11.46
CA PHE A 152 -17.87 -7.38 -11.98
C PHE A 152 -17.95 -6.62 -13.30
N TYR A 153 -18.81 -7.07 -14.22
CA TYR A 153 -19.01 -6.47 -15.53
C TYR A 153 -19.61 -5.05 -15.45
N ASN A 154 -20.49 -4.80 -14.48
CA ASN A 154 -21.15 -3.51 -14.29
C ASN A 154 -20.30 -2.47 -13.55
N CYS A 155 -19.13 -2.83 -13.02
CA CYS A 155 -18.24 -1.84 -12.42
C CYS A 155 -17.63 -0.98 -13.52
N ASP A 156 -17.99 0.31 -13.52
CA ASP A 156 -17.39 1.32 -14.39
C ASP A 156 -16.20 1.98 -13.66
N PRO A 157 -14.95 1.66 -14.04
CA PRO A 157 -13.75 2.22 -13.41
C PRO A 157 -13.60 3.74 -13.60
N LEU A 158 -14.35 4.35 -14.51
CA LEU A 158 -14.35 5.80 -14.75
C LEU A 158 -15.50 6.53 -14.06
N ALA A 159 -16.34 5.83 -13.29
CA ALA A 159 -17.44 6.42 -12.54
C ALA A 159 -16.98 7.13 -11.26
N PHE A 160 -16.08 8.10 -11.39
CA PHE A 160 -15.62 8.98 -10.32
C PHE A 160 -15.51 10.43 -10.75
N ASN A 161 -15.51 11.36 -9.78
CA ASN A 161 -15.45 12.79 -10.07
C ASN A 161 -14.08 13.18 -10.65
N GLY A 162 -14.06 13.91 -11.77
CA GLY A 162 -12.82 14.33 -12.44
C GLY A 162 -12.20 13.30 -13.38
N ALA A 163 -12.85 12.16 -13.62
CA ALA A 163 -12.36 11.09 -14.49
C ALA A 163 -11.99 11.58 -15.89
N ASP A 164 -12.79 12.44 -16.52
CA ASP A 164 -12.49 12.95 -17.87
C ASP A 164 -11.20 13.75 -17.94
N ALA A 165 -10.93 14.59 -16.93
CA ALA A 165 -9.72 15.42 -16.88
C ALA A 165 -8.47 14.59 -16.53
N ASN A 166 -8.64 13.58 -15.68
CA ASN A 166 -7.54 12.77 -15.16
C ASN A 166 -7.45 11.38 -15.78
N ARG A 167 -8.16 11.12 -16.88
CA ARG A 167 -8.26 9.79 -17.50
C ARG A 167 -6.91 9.16 -17.82
N HIS A 168 -5.92 9.97 -18.15
CA HIS A 168 -4.55 9.55 -18.45
C HIS A 168 -3.80 8.93 -17.24
N LEU A 169 -4.28 9.18 -16.02
CA LEU A 169 -3.75 8.59 -14.79
C LEU A 169 -4.43 7.25 -14.46
N MET A 170 -5.58 6.93 -15.06
CA MET A 170 -6.24 5.64 -14.86
C MET A 170 -5.55 4.56 -15.71
N LEU A 171 -4.65 3.80 -15.10
CA LEU A 171 -3.85 2.78 -15.80
C LEU A 171 -4.68 1.52 -16.14
N GLY A 172 -5.78 1.31 -15.42
CA GLY A 172 -6.66 0.15 -15.59
C GLY A 172 -7.07 -0.41 -14.24
N GLY A 173 -7.07 -1.73 -14.13
CA GLY A 173 -7.29 -2.39 -12.85
C GLY A 173 -7.15 -3.90 -12.92
N GLU A 174 -7.35 -4.54 -11.78
CA GLU A 174 -6.97 -5.93 -11.56
C GLU A 174 -8.11 -6.71 -10.92
N THR A 175 -8.27 -7.96 -11.33
CA THR A 175 -9.10 -8.92 -10.60
C THR A 175 -8.25 -9.59 -9.53
N CYS A 176 -8.67 -9.51 -8.27
CA CYS A 176 -7.95 -10.13 -7.16
C CYS A 176 -8.50 -11.54 -6.90
N MET A 177 -7.61 -12.48 -6.65
CA MET A 177 -7.94 -13.85 -6.25
C MET A 177 -7.10 -14.20 -5.04
N TRP A 178 -7.53 -13.75 -3.87
CA TRP A 178 -6.83 -14.01 -2.62
C TRP A 178 -6.88 -15.51 -2.26
N GLY A 179 -5.80 -15.97 -1.62
CA GLY A 179 -5.48 -17.39 -1.47
C GLY A 179 -6.00 -18.05 -0.18
N GLU A 180 -6.79 -17.36 0.65
CA GLU A 180 -7.26 -17.91 1.94
C GLU A 180 -8.03 -19.23 1.75
N PHE A 181 -8.72 -19.35 0.62
CA PHE A 181 -9.56 -20.51 0.28
C PHE A 181 -9.24 -21.10 -1.11
N VAL A 182 -8.16 -20.68 -1.77
CA VAL A 182 -7.78 -21.07 -3.14
C VAL A 182 -6.34 -21.59 -3.16
N ASN A 183 -6.10 -22.77 -3.76
CA ASN A 183 -4.79 -23.46 -3.82
C ASN A 183 -4.45 -23.95 -5.22
#